data_AF-A0A1A6C4D0-F1
#
_entry.id   AF-A0A1A6C4D0-F1
#
_cell.length_a   1.000
_cell.length_b   1.000
_cell.length_c   1.000
_cell.angle_alpha   90.00
_cell.angle_beta   90.00
_cell.angle_gamma   90.00
#
_symmetry.space_group_name_H-M   'P 1'
#
loop_
_entity.id
_entity.type
_entity.pdbx_description
1 polymer ?
#
loop_
_entity_poly.entity_id
_entity_poly.type
_entity_poly.pdbx_seq_one_letter_code
_entity_poly.pdbx_strand_id
1 'polypeptide(L)'
;MDQAAGIEQEVADLIISTLNLDEVGVTEIDPDAPLFREGLGLDSIDALELALAISGRYGFQIKSDDSETLSIFSSLRSLAEHIQRNRIR
;
A
#
# COMPACT_ATOMS: atom_id res chain seq x y z
N MET A 1 21.54 -1.96 -2.89
CA MET A 1 20.40 -2.62 -2.20
C MET A 1 19.35 -1.56 -1.84
N ASP A 2 19.00 -0.67 -2.77
CA ASP A 2 18.36 0.63 -2.42
C ASP A 2 17.01 0.88 -3.12
N GLN A 3 16.49 -0.10 -3.88
CA GLN A 3 15.30 0.10 -4.72
C GLN A 3 13.98 -0.28 -4.01
N ALA A 4 14.05 -1.06 -2.92
CA ALA A 4 12.88 -1.42 -2.12
C ALA A 4 12.46 -0.24 -1.23
N ALA A 5 13.41 0.37 -0.50
CA ALA A 5 13.13 1.48 0.40
C ALA A 5 12.43 2.67 -0.31
N GLY A 6 12.82 2.96 -1.55
CA GLY A 6 12.19 4.03 -2.33
C GLY A 6 10.72 3.78 -2.69
N ILE A 7 10.37 2.56 -3.08
CA ILE A 7 8.97 2.22 -3.39
C ILE A 7 8.14 2.09 -2.10
N GLU A 8 8.72 1.54 -1.03
CA GLU A 8 8.07 1.43 0.28
C GLU A 8 7.67 2.81 0.79
N GLN A 9 8.56 3.80 0.71
CA GLN A 9 8.25 5.19 1.09
C GLN A 9 7.21 5.85 0.19
N GLU A 10 7.26 5.62 -1.13
CA GLU A 10 6.26 6.17 -2.07
C GLU A 10 4.86 5.61 -1.80
N VAL A 11 4.78 4.32 -1.48
CA VAL A 11 3.52 3.65 -1.15
C VAL A 11 3.02 4.06 0.23
N ALA A 12 3.90 4.21 1.21
CA ALA A 12 3.55 4.74 2.52
C ALA A 12 3.01 6.17 2.44
N ASP A 13 3.65 7.05 1.64
CA ASP A 13 3.17 8.40 1.36
C ASP A 13 1.79 8.39 0.69
N LEU A 14 1.58 7.47 -0.27
CA LEU A 14 0.27 7.27 -0.90
C LEU A 14 -0.79 6.85 0.12
N ILE A 15 -0.48 5.91 1.02
CA ILE A 15 -1.40 5.46 2.06
C ILE A 15 -1.77 6.64 2.97
N ILE A 16 -0.78 7.37 3.46
CA ILE A 16 -0.97 8.53 4.33
C ILE A 16 -1.84 9.59 3.66
N SER A 17 -1.53 9.95 2.41
CA SER A 17 -2.29 10.95 1.64
C SER A 17 -3.69 10.48 1.29
N THR A 18 -3.89 9.20 0.98
CA THR A 18 -5.22 8.67 0.60
C THR A 18 -6.13 8.59 1.82
N LEU A 19 -5.58 8.19 2.96
CA LEU A 19 -6.33 7.91 4.19
C LEU A 19 -6.28 9.07 5.20
N ASN A 20 -5.65 10.19 4.84
CA ASN A 20 -5.48 11.38 5.69
C ASN A 20 -4.86 11.04 7.06
N LEU A 21 -3.84 10.17 7.06
CA LEU A 21 -3.10 9.76 8.25
C LEU A 21 -1.97 10.74 8.57
N ASP A 22 -2.26 12.04 8.64
CA ASP A 22 -1.26 13.09 8.90
C ASP A 22 -0.52 12.94 10.24
N GLU A 23 -1.04 12.10 11.15
CA GLU A 23 -0.40 11.75 12.41
C GLU A 23 0.66 10.64 12.31
N VAL A 24 0.71 9.90 11.19
CA VAL A 24 1.65 8.80 10.96
C VAL A 24 2.73 9.22 9.96
N GLY A 25 3.99 9.20 10.37
CA GLY A 25 5.11 9.43 9.47
C GLY A 25 5.35 8.27 8.50
N VAL A 26 5.78 8.59 7.27
CA VAL A 26 6.18 7.59 6.24
C VAL A 26 7.23 6.60 6.76
N THR A 27 8.09 7.04 7.67
CA THR A 27 9.14 6.24 8.32
C THR A 27 8.69 5.49 9.56
N GLU A 28 7.48 5.77 10.05
CA GLU A 28 6.87 5.07 11.20
C GLU A 28 6.06 3.85 10.76
N ILE A 29 5.71 3.77 9.47
CA ILE A 29 5.05 2.60 8.90
C ILE A 29 6.07 1.48 8.74
N ASP A 30 5.89 0.42 9.52
CA ASP A 30 6.74 -0.77 9.45
C ASP A 30 6.39 -1.59 8.19
N PRO A 31 7.38 -1.92 7.33
CA PRO A 31 7.15 -2.58 6.05
C PRO A 31 6.62 -4.01 6.17
N ASP A 32 6.93 -4.68 7.28
CA ASP A 32 6.58 -6.08 7.54
C ASP A 32 5.37 -6.20 8.49
N ALA A 33 4.88 -5.07 9.03
CA ALA A 33 3.70 -5.03 9.87
C ALA A 33 2.38 -5.09 9.06
N PRO A 34 1.31 -5.65 9.66
CA PRO A 34 0.02 -5.72 9.01
C PRO A 34 -0.61 -4.34 8.79
N LEU A 35 -1.03 -4.01 7.57
CA LEU A 35 -1.68 -2.72 7.30
C LEU A 35 -3.08 -2.65 7.95
N PHE A 36 -3.81 -3.76 7.96
CA PHE A 36 -5.18 -3.84 8.45
C PHE A 36 -5.25 -4.19 9.93
N ARG A 37 -6.26 -3.66 10.61
CA ARG A 37 -6.55 -3.92 12.04
C ARG A 37 -5.43 -3.54 13.01
N GLU A 38 -4.37 -4.34 13.12
CA GLU A 38 -3.41 -4.24 14.23
C GLU A 38 -2.21 -3.32 13.94
N GLY A 39 -1.86 -3.06 12.68
CA GLY A 39 -0.82 -2.07 12.35
C GLY A 39 -1.41 -0.68 12.14
N LEU A 40 -1.71 -0.31 10.89
CA LEU A 40 -2.25 1.03 10.57
C LEU A 40 -3.72 1.22 10.94
N GLY A 41 -4.39 0.18 11.45
CA GLY A 41 -5.80 0.28 11.83
C GLY A 41 -6.76 0.37 10.64
N LEU A 42 -6.32 0.00 9.44
CA LEU A 42 -7.15 0.14 8.24
C LEU A 42 -8.34 -0.82 8.25
N ASP A 43 -9.46 -0.31 7.75
CA ASP A 43 -10.69 -1.05 7.53
C ASP A 43 -10.87 -1.42 6.05
N SER A 44 -11.85 -2.28 5.75
CA SER A 44 -12.14 -2.73 4.39
C SER A 44 -12.47 -1.59 3.41
N ILE A 45 -12.94 -0.45 3.92
CA ILE A 45 -13.24 0.76 3.11
C ILE A 45 -11.93 1.42 2.67
N ASP A 46 -10.98 1.57 3.58
CA ASP A 46 -9.67 2.15 3.30
C ASP A 46 -8.91 1.34 2.24
N ALA A 47 -9.00 -0.01 2.30
CA ALA A 47 -8.43 -0.89 1.28
C ALA A 47 -8.93 -0.54 -0.13
N LEU A 48 -10.24 -0.30 -0.24
CA LEU A 48 -10.90 0.00 -1.50
C LEU A 48 -10.46 1.36 -2.02
N GLU A 49 -10.47 2.39 -1.18
CA GLU A 49 -9.99 3.72 -1.55
C GLU A 49 -8.53 3.70 -1.99
N LEU A 50 -7.68 2.97 -1.27
CA LEU A 50 -6.28 2.79 -1.61
C LEU A 50 -6.09 2.05 -2.94
N ALA A 51 -6.88 1.00 -3.21
CA ALA A 51 -6.87 0.29 -4.48
C ALA A 51 -7.23 1.22 -5.66
N LEU A 52 -8.23 2.09 -5.48
CA LEU A 52 -8.59 3.11 -6.47
C LEU A 52 -7.46 4.13 -6.68
N ALA A 53 -6.85 4.62 -5.59
CA ALA A 53 -5.76 5.58 -5.65
C ALA A 53 -4.53 5.00 -6.37
N ILE A 54 -4.19 3.73 -6.10
CA ILE A 54 -3.11 2.99 -6.79
C ILE A 54 -3.43 2.86 -8.27
N SER A 55 -4.67 2.51 -8.62
CA SER A 55 -5.11 2.41 -10.02
C SER A 55 -4.95 3.73 -10.77
N GLY A 56 -5.32 4.84 -10.13
CA GLY A 56 -5.12 6.17 -10.70
C GLY A 56 -3.66 6.59 -10.81
N ARG A 57 -2.84 6.33 -9.77
CA ARG A 57 -1.44 6.79 -9.68
C ARG A 57 -0.47 5.95 -10.52
N TYR A 58 -0.67 4.63 -10.58
CA TYR A 58 0.25 3.70 -11.25
C TYR A 58 -0.30 3.09 -12.54
N GLY A 59 -1.57 3.36 -12.87
CA GLY A 59 -2.17 2.93 -14.14
C GLY A 59 -2.49 1.44 -14.22
N PHE A 60 -2.54 0.72 -13.09
CA PHE A 60 -2.91 -0.69 -13.04
C PHE A 60 -3.91 -0.98 -11.92
N GLN A 61 -4.84 -1.90 -12.14
CA GLN A 61 -5.84 -2.29 -11.14
C GLN A 61 -5.39 -3.54 -10.38
N ILE A 62 -5.47 -3.49 -9.05
CA ILE A 62 -5.36 -4.68 -8.22
C ILE A 62 -6.66 -5.46 -8.39
N LYS A 63 -6.58 -6.67 -8.98
CA LYS A 63 -7.75 -7.51 -9.18
C LYS A 63 -8.18 -8.13 -7.85
N SER A 64 -9.49 -8.11 -7.58
CA SER A 64 -10.13 -8.74 -6.43
C SER A 64 -10.14 -10.28 -6.51
N ASP A 65 -9.03 -10.91 -6.88
CA ASP A 65 -8.84 -12.31 -6.51
C ASP A 65 -8.57 -12.28 -5.00
N ASP A 66 -9.55 -12.72 -4.20
CA ASP A 66 -9.58 -12.51 -2.75
C ASP A 66 -8.25 -12.91 -2.08
N SER A 67 -7.64 -14.00 -2.54
CA SER A 67 -6.38 -14.51 -1.97
C SER A 67 -5.17 -13.63 -2.29
N GLU A 68 -5.11 -13.04 -3.48
CA GLU A 68 -3.98 -12.21 -3.89
C GLU A 68 -4.11 -10.80 -3.29
N THR A 69 -5.32 -10.22 -3.34
CA THR A 69 -5.61 -8.92 -2.73
C THR A 69 -5.27 -8.92 -1.25
N LEU A 70 -5.72 -9.92 -0.48
CA LEU A 70 -5.37 -10.03 0.94
C LEU A 70 -3.87 -10.13 1.20
N SER A 71 -3.11 -10.76 0.30
CA SER A 71 -1.66 -10.88 0.42
C SER A 71 -0.95 -9.56 0.05
N ILE A 72 -1.41 -8.89 -1.00
CA ILE A 72 -0.90 -7.57 -1.45
C ILE A 72 -1.11 -6.53 -0.36
N PHE A 73 -2.31 -6.49 0.20
CA PHE A 73 -2.70 -5.58 1.26
C PHE A 73 -2.29 -6.07 2.66
N SER A 74 -1.55 -7.19 2.77
CA SER A 74 -1.16 -7.69 4.09
C SER A 74 -0.20 -6.73 4.77
N SER A 75 0.82 -6.24 4.04
CA SER A 75 1.92 -5.44 4.58
C SER A 75 2.36 -4.41 3.54
N LEU A 76 2.98 -3.31 3.97
CA LEU A 76 3.49 -2.27 3.05
C LEU A 76 4.50 -2.87 2.05
N ARG A 77 5.36 -3.80 2.49
CA ARG A 77 6.33 -4.50 1.63
C ARG A 77 5.61 -5.24 0.50
N SER A 78 4.60 -6.04 0.81
CA SER A 78 3.83 -6.80 -0.19
C SER A 78 3.16 -5.89 -1.21
N LEU A 79 2.59 -4.77 -0.72
CA LEU A 79 1.93 -3.77 -1.56
C LEU A 79 2.94 -3.11 -2.50
N ALA A 80 4.09 -2.69 -1.95
CA ALA A 80 5.15 -2.03 -2.71
C ALA A 80 5.80 -2.97 -3.73
N GLU A 81 6.01 -4.24 -3.40
CA GLU A 81 6.47 -5.26 -4.34
C GLU A 81 5.47 -5.46 -5.48
N HIS A 82 4.18 -5.55 -5.18
CA HIS A 82 3.14 -5.73 -6.19
C HIS A 82 3.06 -4.52 -7.13
N ILE A 83 3.09 -3.30 -6.57
CA ILE A 83 3.15 -2.06 -7.34
C ILE A 83 4.41 -2.01 -8.20
N GLN A 84 5.58 -2.33 -7.64
CA GLN A 84 6.83 -2.28 -8.40
C GLN A 84 6.85 -3.24 -9.59
N ARG A 85 6.19 -4.40 -9.47
CA ARG A 85 6.07 -5.40 -10.54
C ARG A 85 5.07 -5.02 -11.62
N ASN A 86 3.99 -4.31 -11.27
CA ASN A 86 2.87 -4.01 -12.17
C ASN A 86 2.82 -2.55 -12.66
N ARG A 87 3.59 -1.64 -12.05
CA ARG A 87 3.61 -0.23 -12.46
C ARG A 87 3.95 -0.12 -13.94
N ILE A 88 3.11 0.60 -14.67
CA ILE A 88 3.28 0.85 -16.08
C ILE A 88 4.04 2.18 -16.18
N ARG A 89 5.23 2.15 -16.79
CA ARG A 89 6.13 3.29 -16.88
C ARG A 89 5.83 4.17 -18.10
#